data_AF-A0A1S8TJH5-F1
#
_entry.id   AF-A0A1S8TJH5-F1
#
_cell.length_a   1.000
_cell.length_b   1.000
_cell.length_c   1.000
_cell.angle_alpha   90.00
_cell.angle_beta   90.00
_cell.angle_gamma   90.00
#
_symmetry.space_group_name_H-M   'P 1'
#
loop_
_entity.id
_entity.type
_entity.pdbx_description
1 polymer ?
#
loop_
_entity_poly.entity_id
_entity_poly.type
_entity_poly.pdbx_seq_one_letter_code
_entity_poly.pdbx_strand_id
1 'polypeptide(L)'
;MNKEKLIIYGASNYGMKVYLSLQNQYNILFFVDSDTEKQGTVLLDKKICSPKVLSEYKDVNIIIGSSYFEEIFYDLSKMGIKNILKFQDSFCAIPHTEGNSWNDLNENKTINLGEFLKNFEEIKLKTLTFIPGGSGVLDYAFKKL
;
A
#
# COMPACT_ATOMS: atom_id res chain seq x y z
N MET A 1 15.62 7.21 17.09
CA MET A 1 14.84 5.95 17.12
C MET A 1 15.33 5.06 16.00
N ASN A 2 15.48 3.75 16.25
CA ASN A 2 15.85 2.79 15.21
C ASN A 2 14.59 2.44 14.40
N LYS A 3 14.58 2.69 13.09
CA LYS A 3 13.42 2.33 12.25
C LYS A 3 13.33 0.82 12.12
N GLU A 4 12.12 0.28 12.16
CA GLU A 4 11.88 -1.14 11.86
C GLU A 4 12.30 -1.45 10.41
N LYS A 5 12.76 -2.68 10.17
CA LYS A 5 13.21 -3.13 8.86
C LYS A 5 12.02 -3.61 8.03
N LEU A 6 11.98 -3.18 6.76
CA LEU A 6 10.92 -3.53 5.83
C LEU A 6 11.50 -4.02 4.50
N ILE A 7 10.94 -5.11 3.97
CA ILE A 7 11.17 -5.58 2.61
C ILE A 7 9.87 -5.39 1.81
N ILE A 8 9.97 -4.88 0.59
CA ILE A 8 8.81 -4.69 -0.29
C ILE A 8 8.79 -5.82 -1.31
N TYR A 9 7.71 -6.62 -1.30
CA TYR A 9 7.48 -7.64 -2.32
C TYR A 9 6.64 -7.04 -3.46
N GLY A 10 7.30 -6.82 -4.60
CA GLY A 10 6.79 -6.19 -5.82
C GLY A 10 7.66 -4.99 -6.19
N ALA A 11 8.27 -5.02 -7.37
CA ALA A 11 9.09 -3.94 -7.92
C ALA A 11 8.42 -3.25 -9.11
N SER A 12 7.08 -3.16 -9.08
CA SER A 12 6.27 -2.41 -10.04
C SER A 12 6.00 -0.99 -9.55
N ASN A 13 5.22 -0.22 -10.32
CA ASN A 13 4.70 1.08 -9.89
C ASN A 13 3.97 1.04 -8.54
N TYR A 14 3.31 -0.09 -8.20
CA TYR A 14 2.64 -0.23 -6.92
C TYR A 14 3.65 -0.38 -5.78
N GLY A 15 4.69 -1.21 -5.94
CA GLY A 15 5.82 -1.29 -5.01
C GLY A 15 6.55 0.04 -4.80
N MET A 16 6.72 0.83 -5.86
CA MET A 16 7.27 2.19 -5.75
C MET A 16 6.39 3.10 -4.90
N LYS A 17 5.05 3.04 -5.05
CA LYS A 17 4.12 3.80 -4.19
C LYS A 17 4.27 3.40 -2.71
N VAL A 18 4.41 2.10 -2.43
CA VAL A 18 4.68 1.61 -1.07
C VAL A 18 5.96 2.20 -0.51
N TYR A 19 7.05 2.18 -1.28
CA TYR A 19 8.34 2.75 -0.89
C TYR A 19 8.23 4.23 -0.52
N LEU A 20 7.65 5.02 -1.42
CA LEU A 20 7.53 6.47 -1.23
C LEU A 20 6.71 6.82 0.01
N SER A 21 5.70 6.00 0.32
CA SER A 21 4.82 6.17 1.49
C SER A 21 5.49 5.80 2.82
N LEU A 22 6.40 4.80 2.81
CA LEU A 22 6.90 4.17 4.04
C LEU A 22 8.39 4.44 4.33
N GLN A 23 9.17 4.97 3.39
CA GLN A 23 10.62 5.22 3.57
C GLN A 23 10.97 6.10 4.79
N ASN A 24 10.05 6.99 5.20
CA ASN A 24 10.26 7.85 6.36
C ASN A 24 9.97 7.14 7.69
N GLN A 25 9.19 6.05 7.66
CA GLN A 25 8.79 5.28 8.85
C GLN A 25 9.65 4.02 9.04
N TYR A 26 10.06 3.38 7.94
CA TYR A 26 10.80 2.13 7.94
C TYR A 26 12.20 2.28 7.35
N ASN A 27 13.11 1.38 7.76
CA ASN A 27 14.35 1.12 7.04
C ASN A 27 14.06 0.10 5.94
N ILE A 28 13.81 0.58 4.73
CA ILE A 28 13.52 -0.28 3.58
C ILE A 28 14.84 -0.90 3.10
N LEU A 29 14.94 -2.23 3.18
CA LEU A 29 16.17 -2.95 2.87
C LEU A 29 16.38 -3.12 1.37
N PHE A 30 15.40 -3.71 0.69
CA PHE A 30 15.41 -3.99 -0.75
C PHE A 30 13.99 -4.33 -1.24
N PHE A 31 13.84 -4.44 -2.56
CA PHE A 31 12.66 -4.97 -3.20
C PHE A 31 12.85 -6.46 -3.52
N VAL A 32 11.75 -7.20 -3.59
CA VAL A 32 11.70 -8.58 -4.07
C VAL A 32 10.71 -8.65 -5.23
N ASP A 33 11.06 -9.33 -6.32
CA ASP A 33 10.14 -9.55 -7.44
C ASP A 33 10.40 -10.94 -8.04
N SER A 34 9.33 -11.62 -8.47
CA SER A 34 9.44 -12.93 -9.13
C SER A 34 9.99 -12.80 -10.55
N ASP A 35 9.87 -11.63 -11.17
CA ASP A 35 10.40 -11.32 -12.49
C ASP A 35 11.94 -11.37 -12.51
N THR A 36 12.49 -12.36 -13.21
CA THR A 36 13.94 -12.58 -13.33
C THR A 36 14.65 -11.47 -14.07
N GLU A 37 13.97 -10.70 -14.94
CA GLU A 37 14.59 -9.58 -15.66
C GLU A 37 14.86 -8.39 -14.74
N LYS A 38 14.05 -8.24 -13.68
CA LYS A 38 14.24 -7.18 -12.68
C LYS A 38 15.29 -7.54 -11.63
N GLN A 39 15.47 -8.82 -11.34
CA GLN A 39 16.38 -9.28 -10.30
C GLN A 39 17.83 -8.85 -10.59
N GLY A 40 18.56 -8.43 -9.56
CA GLY A 40 19.92 -7.92 -9.67
C GLY A 40 20.02 -6.45 -10.12
N THR A 41 18.92 -5.85 -10.58
CA THR A 41 18.86 -4.42 -10.90
C THR A 41 18.59 -3.58 -9.65
N VAL A 42 18.55 -2.25 -9.83
CA VAL A 42 18.32 -1.28 -8.76
C VAL A 42 17.09 -0.44 -9.09
N LEU A 43 16.23 -0.25 -8.09
CA LEU A 43 15.07 0.62 -8.11
C LEU A 43 15.10 1.51 -6.87
N LEU A 44 15.05 2.84 -7.03
CA LEU A 44 15.08 3.81 -5.93
C LEU A 44 16.26 3.56 -4.96
N ASP A 45 17.45 3.30 -5.51
CA ASP A 45 18.70 2.96 -4.79
C ASP A 45 18.61 1.69 -3.91
N LYS A 46 17.61 0.84 -4.17
CA LYS A 46 17.42 -0.46 -3.52
C LYS A 46 17.57 -1.57 -4.55
N LYS A 47 18.29 -2.63 -4.18
CA LYS A 47 18.40 -3.82 -5.04
C LYS A 47 17.04 -4.49 -5.18
N ILE A 48 16.82 -5.13 -6.32
CA ILE A 48 15.72 -6.06 -6.52
C ILE A 48 16.27 -7.49 -6.40
N CYS A 49 15.75 -8.26 -5.46
CA CYS A 49 16.20 -9.62 -5.16
C CYS A 49 15.16 -10.66 -5.57
N SER A 50 15.60 -11.91 -5.74
CA SER A 50 14.71 -13.06 -5.86
C SER A 50 14.01 -13.36 -4.53
N PRO A 51 12.76 -13.89 -4.53
CA PRO A 51 12.05 -14.29 -3.31
C PRO A 51 12.81 -15.25 -2.40
N LYS A 52 13.74 -16.05 -2.96
CA LYS A 52 14.57 -17.00 -2.20
C LYS A 52 15.35 -16.35 -1.05
N VAL A 53 15.76 -15.10 -1.24
CA VAL A 53 16.54 -14.35 -0.25
C VAL A 53 15.77 -14.15 1.05
N LEU A 54 14.44 -14.18 1.02
CA LEU A 54 13.60 -13.93 2.20
C LEU A 54 13.83 -14.97 3.31
N SER A 55 14.28 -16.18 2.96
CA SER A 55 14.62 -17.23 3.93
C SER A 55 15.81 -16.87 4.84
N GLU A 56 16.66 -15.93 4.42
CA GLU A 56 17.83 -15.47 5.18
C GLU A 56 17.46 -14.41 6.23
N TYR A 57 16.23 -13.87 6.18
CA TYR A 57 15.79 -12.79 7.05
C TYR A 57 14.81 -13.31 8.10
N LYS A 58 15.19 -13.14 9.37
CA LYS A 58 14.32 -13.31 10.53
C LYS A 58 13.95 -11.93 11.07
N ASP A 59 12.77 -11.82 11.67
CA ASP A 59 12.31 -10.61 12.37
C ASP A 59 12.29 -9.35 11.48
N VAL A 60 11.88 -9.53 10.22
CA VAL A 60 11.69 -8.43 9.26
C VAL A 60 10.23 -8.37 8.82
N ASN A 61 9.71 -7.17 8.61
CA ASN A 61 8.39 -7.00 8.01
C ASN A 61 8.50 -7.15 6.49
N ILE A 62 7.58 -7.87 5.87
CA ILE A 62 7.44 -7.96 4.41
C ILE A 62 6.10 -7.36 4.03
N ILE A 63 6.11 -6.31 3.20
CA ILE A 63 4.89 -5.71 2.68
C ILE A 63 4.70 -6.11 1.23
N ILE A 64 3.52 -6.62 0.88
CA ILE A 64 3.21 -7.00 -0.50
C ILE A 64 2.68 -5.77 -1.24
N GLY A 65 3.53 -5.21 -2.10
CA GLY A 65 3.25 -4.13 -3.04
C GLY A 65 2.89 -4.68 -4.43
N SER A 66 1.94 -5.61 -4.50
CA SER A 66 1.47 -6.22 -5.75
C SER A 66 -0.05 -6.41 -5.77
N SER A 67 -0.66 -6.39 -6.97
CA SER A 67 -2.06 -6.77 -7.19
C SER A 67 -2.31 -8.27 -6.96
N TYR A 68 -1.26 -9.09 -7.01
CA TYR A 68 -1.31 -10.54 -6.77
C TYR A 68 -1.18 -10.89 -5.28
N PHE A 69 -1.82 -10.12 -4.40
CA PHE A 69 -1.60 -10.20 -2.96
C PHE A 69 -1.82 -11.61 -2.39
N GLU A 70 -2.97 -12.23 -2.69
CA GLU A 70 -3.36 -13.52 -2.10
C GLU A 70 -2.41 -14.66 -2.48
N GLU A 71 -2.01 -14.73 -3.76
CA GLU A 71 -1.07 -15.74 -4.26
C GLU A 71 0.31 -15.58 -3.60
N ILE A 72 0.82 -14.36 -3.55
CA ILE A 72 2.11 -14.05 -2.92
C ILE A 72 2.04 -14.33 -1.42
N PHE A 73 0.96 -13.93 -0.74
CA PHE A 73 0.77 -14.18 0.69
C PHE A 73 0.82 -15.68 1.00
N TYR A 74 0.14 -16.49 0.19
CA TYR A 74 0.12 -17.94 0.33
C TYR A 74 1.51 -18.56 0.13
N ASP A 75 2.26 -18.12 -0.88
CA ASP A 75 3.63 -18.59 -1.13
C ASP A 75 4.59 -18.20 0.01
N LEU A 76 4.51 -16.96 0.50
CA LEU A 76 5.31 -16.50 1.64
C LEU A 76 4.95 -17.26 2.92
N SER A 77 3.67 -17.55 3.14
CA SER A 77 3.21 -18.33 4.28
C SER A 77 3.75 -19.76 4.24
N LYS A 78 3.79 -20.39 3.06
CA LYS A 78 4.44 -21.71 2.87
C LYS A 78 5.93 -21.69 3.16
N MET A 79 6.61 -20.57 2.93
CA MET A 79 8.02 -20.37 3.30
C MET A 79 8.21 -20.16 4.80
N GLY A 80 7.14 -20.15 5.61
CA GLY A 80 7.18 -19.95 7.06
C GLY A 80 7.34 -18.49 7.47
N ILE A 81 7.14 -17.55 6.54
CA ILE A 81 7.21 -16.12 6.80
C ILE A 81 5.91 -15.68 7.48
N LYS A 82 6.03 -15.03 8.63
CA LYS A 82 4.87 -14.66 9.47
C LYS A 82 4.54 -13.18 9.46
N ASN A 83 5.55 -12.31 9.33
CA ASN A 83 5.37 -10.87 9.45
C ASN A 83 5.04 -10.25 8.08
N ILE A 84 3.86 -10.58 7.57
CA ILE A 84 3.38 -10.11 6.26
C ILE A 84 2.36 -8.99 6.45
N LEU A 85 2.64 -7.85 5.81
CA LEU A 85 1.82 -6.65 5.84
C LEU A 85 1.13 -6.45 4.50
N LYS A 86 -0.09 -5.91 4.55
CA LYS A 86 -0.83 -5.42 3.39
C LYS A 86 -0.70 -3.91 3.33
N PHE A 87 -0.42 -3.39 2.14
CA PHE A 87 -0.46 -1.95 1.91
C PHE A 87 -1.91 -1.50 1.75
N GLN A 88 -2.35 -0.56 2.59
CA GLN A 88 -3.65 0.08 2.47
C GLN A 88 -3.42 1.55 2.11
N ASP A 89 -4.18 2.05 1.12
CA ASP A 89 -3.99 3.39 0.52
C ASP A 89 -4.15 4.58 1.51
N SER A 90 -4.47 4.31 2.78
CA SER A 90 -4.48 5.27 3.89
C SER A 90 -3.08 5.56 4.50
N PHE A 91 -1.98 5.30 3.77
CA PHE A 91 -0.59 5.49 4.21
C PHE A 91 -0.16 4.65 5.43
N CYS A 92 -0.86 3.55 5.72
CA CYS A 92 -0.54 2.65 6.82
C CYS A 92 -0.31 1.23 6.31
N ALA A 93 0.74 0.58 6.82
CA ALA A 93 0.90 -0.86 6.69
C ALA A 93 0.06 -1.53 7.79
N ILE A 94 -0.80 -2.47 7.41
CA ILE A 94 -1.63 -3.22 8.35
C ILE A 94 -1.20 -4.70 8.32
N PRO A 95 -1.08 -5.38 9.48
CA PRO A 95 -0.95 -6.83 9.51
C PRO A 95 -2.11 -7.46 8.76
N HIS A 96 -1.84 -8.39 7.85
CA HIS A 96 -2.93 -9.15 7.24
C HIS A 96 -3.37 -10.25 8.19
N THR A 97 -4.59 -10.13 8.72
CA THR A 97 -5.28 -11.21 9.45
C THR A 97 -6.38 -11.77 8.56
N GLU A 98 -6.47 -13.09 8.45
CA GLU A 98 -7.65 -13.73 7.86
C GLU A 98 -8.88 -13.34 8.69
N GLY A 99 -9.82 -12.63 8.07
CA GLY A 99 -11.10 -12.23 8.68
C GLY A 99 -11.25 -10.72 8.90
N ASN A 100 -12.28 -10.16 8.25
CA ASN A 100 -12.96 -8.90 8.56
C ASN A 100 -12.18 -7.58 8.35
N SER A 101 -12.09 -7.07 7.10
CA SER A 101 -11.69 -5.66 6.88
C SER A 101 -12.78 -4.77 6.26
N TRP A 102 -13.89 -5.34 5.79
CA TRP A 102 -14.97 -4.55 5.17
C TRP A 102 -16.05 -4.12 6.17
N ASN A 103 -16.28 -4.87 7.26
CA ASN A 103 -17.34 -4.53 8.22
C ASN A 103 -16.93 -3.38 9.15
N ASP A 104 -15.66 -3.27 9.55
CA ASP A 104 -15.20 -2.23 10.48
C ASP A 104 -15.19 -0.80 9.89
N LEU A 105 -15.07 -0.67 8.56
CA LEU A 105 -15.15 0.63 7.88
C LEU A 105 -16.58 1.16 7.81
N ASN A 106 -17.57 0.27 7.71
CA ASN A 106 -18.98 0.66 7.60
C ASN A 106 -19.59 1.09 8.92
N GLU A 107 -19.03 0.67 10.06
CA GLU A 107 -19.67 0.93 11.36
C GLU A 107 -19.25 2.26 12.00
N ASN A 108 -18.04 2.80 11.77
CA ASN A 108 -17.55 3.95 12.56
C ASN A 108 -16.70 5.00 11.83
N LYS A 109 -16.45 4.89 10.51
CA LYS A 109 -15.51 5.81 9.81
C LYS A 109 -15.95 6.27 8.42
N THR A 110 -17.22 6.11 8.06
CA THR A 110 -17.78 6.65 6.82
C THR A 110 -18.48 7.97 7.09
N ILE A 111 -18.16 8.99 6.28
CA ILE A 111 -18.89 10.26 6.26
C ILE A 111 -19.72 10.29 4.98
N ASN A 112 -21.03 10.47 5.13
CA ASN A 112 -21.91 10.74 4.00
C ASN A 112 -21.66 12.17 3.48
N LEU A 113 -20.79 12.29 2.47
CA LEU A 113 -20.44 13.59 1.89
C LEU A 113 -21.65 14.34 1.33
N GLY A 114 -22.63 13.63 0.74
CA GLY A 114 -23.84 14.28 0.21
C GLY A 114 -24.68 14.93 1.31
N GLU A 115 -24.87 14.24 2.42
CA GLU A 115 -25.56 14.76 3.61
C GLU A 115 -24.76 15.89 4.27
N PHE A 116 -23.44 15.75 4.36
CA PHE A 116 -22.56 16.80 4.88
C PHE A 116 -22.65 18.09 4.05
N LEU A 117 -22.55 17.99 2.72
CA LEU A 117 -22.56 19.14 1.82
C LEU A 117 -23.92 19.84 1.77
N LYS A 118 -25.03 19.10 1.98
CA LYS A 118 -26.39 19.66 2.00
C LYS A 118 -26.59 20.75 3.06
N ASN A 119 -25.80 20.72 4.13
CA ASN A 119 -25.94 21.66 5.24
C ASN A 119 -25.27 23.02 4.99
N PHE A 120 -24.66 23.21 3.83
CA PHE A 120 -24.01 24.47 3.47
C PHE A 120 -24.77 25.14 2.32
N GLU A 121 -25.12 26.42 2.49
CA GLU A 121 -25.75 27.21 1.42
C GLU A 121 -24.75 27.57 0.32
N GLU A 122 -23.48 27.80 0.68
CA GLU A 122 -22.40 28.12 -0.24
C GLU A 122 -21.10 27.45 0.23
N ILE A 123 -20.37 26.81 -0.69
CA ILE A 123 -19.05 26.22 -0.42
C ILE A 123 -18.06 26.80 -1.41
N LYS A 124 -17.00 27.43 -0.88
CA LYS A 124 -15.89 27.98 -1.67
C LYS A 124 -14.64 27.14 -1.46
N LEU A 125 -14.24 26.41 -2.49
CA LEU A 125 -13.01 25.62 -2.50
C LEU A 125 -11.84 26.47 -2.99
N LYS A 126 -10.86 26.72 -2.12
CA LYS A 126 -9.66 27.51 -2.46
C LYS A 126 -8.68 26.74 -3.34
N THR A 127 -8.61 25.42 -3.17
CA THR A 127 -7.72 24.54 -3.95
C THR A 127 -8.35 23.15 -3.98
N LEU A 128 -8.36 22.53 -5.16
CA LEU A 128 -8.82 21.16 -5.36
C LEU A 128 -7.66 20.32 -5.89
N THR A 129 -7.41 19.16 -5.29
CA THR A 129 -6.37 18.24 -5.75
C THR A 129 -7.01 16.91 -6.08
N PHE A 130 -6.83 16.45 -7.32
CA PHE A 130 -7.30 15.15 -7.76
C PHE A 130 -6.24 14.11 -7.46
N ILE A 131 -6.60 13.11 -6.65
CA ILE A 131 -5.80 11.90 -6.51
C ILE A 131 -6.32 10.92 -7.56
N PRO A 132 -5.47 10.43 -8.50
CA PRO A 132 -5.91 9.50 -9.52
C PRO A 132 -6.39 8.19 -8.87
N GLY A 133 -7.71 7.98 -8.87
CA GLY A 133 -8.37 6.85 -8.19
C GLY A 133 -9.77 6.49 -8.70
N GLY A 134 -10.20 7.04 -9.85
CA GLY A 134 -11.43 6.58 -10.54
C GLY A 134 -12.76 7.03 -9.93
N SER A 135 -12.79 8.05 -9.08
CA SER A 135 -14.03 8.56 -8.47
C SER A 135 -14.86 9.41 -9.46
N GLY A 136 -15.58 8.75 -10.35
CA GLY A 136 -16.33 9.40 -11.44
C GLY A 136 -17.44 10.36 -11.02
N VAL A 137 -18.02 10.23 -9.82
CA VAL A 137 -19.18 11.04 -9.38
C VAL A 137 -18.76 12.45 -8.92
N LEU A 138 -17.75 12.55 -8.05
CA LEU A 138 -17.25 13.86 -7.60
C LEU A 138 -16.51 14.59 -8.73
N ASP A 139 -15.78 13.86 -9.57
CA ASP A 139 -15.13 14.44 -10.75
C ASP A 139 -16.14 15.09 -11.70
N TYR A 140 -17.36 14.53 -11.81
CA TYR A 140 -18.44 15.11 -12.62
C TYR A 140 -19.05 16.36 -12.00
N ALA A 141 -19.19 16.39 -10.68
CA ALA A 141 -19.77 17.53 -9.96
C ALA A 141 -18.90 18.80 -10.09
N PHE A 142 -17.58 18.65 -10.15
CA PHE A 142 -16.63 19.78 -10.23
C PHE A 142 -16.13 20.09 -11.64
N LYS A 143 -16.41 19.25 -12.65
CA LYS A 143 -16.04 19.50 -14.06
C LYS A 143 -16.84 20.61 -14.75
N LYS A 144 -17.87 21.15 -14.09
CA LYS A 144 -18.81 22.11 -14.67
C LYS A 144 -18.72 23.52 -14.08
N LEU A 145 -17.56 23.89 -13.53
CA LEU A 145 -17.20 25.26 -13.15
C LEU A 145 -16.32 25.89 -14.23
#